data_AF-A0A7V6MV48-F1
#
_entry.id   AF-A0A7V6MV48-F1
#
_cell.length_a   1.000
_cell.length_b   1.000
_cell.length_c   1.000
_cell.angle_alpha   90.00
_cell.angle_beta   90.00
_cell.angle_gamma   90.00
#
_symmetry.space_group_name_H-M   'P 1'
#
loop_
_entity.id
_entity.type
_entity.pdbx_description
1 polymer ?
#
loop_
_entity_poly.entity_id
_entity_poly.type
_entity_poly.pdbx_seq_one_letter_code
_entity_poly.pdbx_strand_id
1 'polypeptide(L)' 'MLKRALKFAIGPSVGITLGGVIIPRIMFPNLYNETYPPILLQASLYFAIGYIASFLVSLFIEWVNSKAESNQKVLLHN' A
#
# COMPACT_ATOMS: atom_id res chain seq x y z
N MET A 1 -10.62 -10.65 7.23
CA MET A 1 -9.19 -10.81 6.92
C MET A 1 -8.93 -10.25 5.53
N LEU A 2 -9.12 -11.01 4.43
CA LEU A 2 -8.88 -10.52 3.06
C LEU A 2 -9.58 -9.20 2.70
N LYS A 3 -10.90 -9.08 2.97
CA LYS A 3 -11.67 -7.84 2.70
C LYS A 3 -11.16 -6.61 3.48
N ARG A 4 -10.55 -6.83 4.66
CA ARG A 4 -9.98 -5.76 5.49
C ARG A 4 -8.63 -5.32 4.92
N ALA A 5 -7.77 -6.27 4.59
CA ALA A 5 -6.49 -6.00 3.92
C ALA A 5 -6.67 -5.27 2.58
N LEU A 6 -7.66 -5.67 1.77
CA LEU A 6 -8.01 -4.99 0.51
C LEU A 6 -8.43 -3.54 0.72
N LYS A 7 -9.22 -3.25 1.77
CA LYS A 7 -9.65 -1.88 2.12
C LYS A 7 -8.51 -1.06 2.70
N PHE A 8 -7.65 -1.68 3.52
CA PHE A 8 -6.49 -1.02 4.11
C PHE A 8 -5.51 -0.54 3.05
N ALA A 9 -5.21 -1.37 2.04
CA ALA A 9 -4.24 -1.06 1.00
C ALA A 9 -4.58 0.19 0.16
N ILE A 10 -5.86 0.60 0.10
CA ILE A 10 -6.32 1.77 -0.64
C ILE A 10 -5.70 3.07 -0.08
N GLY A 11 -5.65 3.23 1.25
CA GLY A 11 -5.16 4.46 1.87
C GLY A 11 -3.69 4.73 1.54
N PRO A 12 -2.77 3.80 1.87
CA PRO A 12 -1.36 3.92 1.53
C PRO A 12 -1.11 4.05 0.03
N SER A 13 -1.83 3.32 -0.82
CA SER A 13 -1.63 3.41 -2.28
C SER A 13 -2.03 4.80 -2.81
N VAL A 14 -3.14 5.39 -2.35
CA VAL A 14 -3.49 6.78 -2.68
C VAL A 14 -2.42 7.74 -2.18
N GLY A 15 -1.94 7.57 -0.95
CA GLY A 15 -0.90 8.42 -0.37
C GLY A 15 0.40 8.39 -1.19
N ILE A 16 0.86 7.21 -1.60
CA ILE A 16 2.05 7.02 -2.43
C ILE A 16 1.86 7.68 -3.81
N THR A 17 0.70 7.50 -4.44
CA THR A 17 0.42 8.12 -5.74
C THR A 17 0.38 9.65 -5.66
N LEU A 18 -0.26 10.21 -4.62
CA LEU A 18 -0.31 11.65 -4.42
C LEU A 18 1.07 12.23 -4.13
N GLY A 19 1.80 11.64 -3.16
CA GLY A 19 3.12 12.13 -2.74
C GLY A 19 4.22 11.90 -3.78
N GLY A 20 4.16 10.79 -4.51
CA GLY A 20 5.20 10.40 -5.47
C GLY A 20 4.97 10.93 -6.89
N VAL A 21 3.73 11.24 -7.28
CA VAL A 21 3.40 11.64 -8.67
C VAL A 21 2.72 13.00 -8.73
N ILE A 22 1.64 13.21 -7.98
CA ILE A 22 0.80 14.41 -8.13
C ILE A 22 1.48 15.65 -7.54
N ILE A 23 1.96 15.58 -6.29
CA ILE A 23 2.60 16.72 -5.62
C ILE A 23 3.87 17.20 -6.38
N PRO A 24 4.80 16.32 -6.79
CA PRO A 24 6.00 16.74 -7.52
C PRO A 24 5.69 17.43 -8.85
N ARG A 25 4.66 16.96 -9.57
CA ARG A 25 4.25 17.56 -10.85
C ARG A 25 3.57 18.92 -10.70
N ILE A 26 2.90 19.16 -9.56
CA ILE A 26 2.34 20.48 -9.24
C ILE A 26 3.46 21.43 -8.79
N MET A 27 4.40 20.97 -7.97
CA MET A 27 5.49 21.81 -7.45
C MET A 27 6.57 22.12 -8.50
N PHE A 28 6.89 21.16 -9.38
CA PHE A 28 7.96 21.29 -10.37
C PHE A 28 7.48 20.84 -11.77
N PRO A 29 6.49 21.53 -12.36
CA PRO A 29 5.87 21.11 -13.61
C PRO A 29 6.88 21.03 -14.76
N ASN A 30 7.82 21.97 -14.85
CA ASN A 30 8.84 21.98 -15.91
C ASN A 30 9.78 20.77 -15.87
N LEU A 31 9.93 20.12 -14.70
CA LEU A 31 10.83 18.98 -14.53
C LEU A 31 10.13 17.64 -14.79
N TYR A 32 8.82 17.56 -14.51
CA TYR A 32 8.09 16.29 -14.49
C TYR A 32 6.93 16.19 -15.49
N ASN A 33 6.45 17.30 -16.08
CA ASN A 33 5.36 17.24 -17.06
C ASN A 33 5.82 16.84 -18.46
N GLU A 34 7.06 17.15 -18.83
CA GLU A 34 7.62 16.79 -20.15
C GLU A 34 8.31 15.41 -20.16
N THR A 35 8.37 14.73 -19.01
CA THR A 35 9.07 13.45 -18.87
C THR A 35 8.13 12.27 -19.14
N TYR A 36 8.61 11.29 -19.92
CA TYR A 36 8.00 9.97 -20.01
C TYR A 36 8.18 9.22 -18.67
N PRO A 37 7.17 8.50 -18.14
CA PRO A 37 5.87 8.20 -18.74
C PRO A 37 4.77 9.26 -18.48
N PRO A 38 3.67 9.24 -19.27
CA PRO A 38 2.51 10.10 -19.04
C PRO A 38 1.96 9.99 -17.62
N ILE A 39 1.43 11.09 -17.08
CA ILE A 39 1.00 11.18 -15.68
C ILE A 39 0.03 10.06 -15.27
N LEU A 40 -0.92 9.72 -16.15
CA LEU A 40 -1.90 8.66 -15.88
C LEU A 40 -1.23 7.29 -15.78
N LEU A 41 -0.25 7.01 -16.64
CA LEU A 41 0.49 5.74 -16.61
C LEU A 41 1.35 5.65 -15.34
N GLN A 42 2.08 6.72 -15.01
CA GLN A 42 2.91 6.76 -13.81
C GLN A 42 2.07 6.63 -12.53
N ALA A 43 0.95 7.37 -12.44
CA ALA A 43 0.04 7.31 -11.30
C ALA A 43 -0.59 5.91 -11.14
N SER A 44 -0.96 5.27 -12.25
CA SER A 44 -1.53 3.92 -12.24
C SER A 44 -0.50 2.89 -11.76
N LEU A 45 0.75 2.99 -12.22
CA LEU A 45 1.84 2.11 -11.78
C LEU A 45 2.16 2.29 -10.29
N TYR A 46 2.27 3.54 -9.83
CA TYR A 46 2.50 3.85 -8.41
C TYR A 46 1.36 3.33 -7.53
N PHE A 47 0.12 3.51 -7.98
CA PHE A 47 -1.05 3.02 -7.27
C PHE A 47 -1.05 1.49 -7.20
N ALA A 48 -0.82 0.80 -8.33
CA ALA A 48 -0.83 -0.65 -8.39
C ALA A 48 0.28 -1.28 -7.52
N ILE A 49 1.51 -0.77 -7.62
CA ILE A 49 2.64 -1.26 -6.83
C ILE A 49 2.43 -0.96 -5.35
N GLY A 50 2.03 0.27 -5.01
CA GLY A 50 1.73 0.66 -3.63
C GLY A 50 0.60 -0.17 -3.03
N TYR A 51 -0.42 -0.50 -3.81
CA TYR A 51 -1.53 -1.35 -3.39
C TYR A 51 -1.07 -2.77 -3.11
N ILE A 52 -0.33 -3.40 -4.03
CA ILE A 52 0.19 -4.76 -3.86
C ILE A 52 1.10 -4.84 -2.63
N ALA A 53 2.04 -3.92 -2.48
CA ALA A 53 2.95 -3.90 -1.35
C ALA A 53 2.18 -3.74 -0.01
N SER A 54 1.25 -2.79 0.06
CA SER A 54 0.45 -2.56 1.27
C SER A 54 -0.47 -3.71 1.61
N PHE A 55 -1.03 -4.37 0.61
CA PHE A 55 -1.84 -5.57 0.76
C PHE A 55 -1.02 -6.74 1.33
N LEU A 56 0.18 -6.98 0.80
CA LEU A 56 1.10 -8.02 1.28
C LEU A 56 1.53 -7.76 2.73
N VAL A 57 1.87 -6.52 3.07
CA VAL A 57 2.20 -6.13 4.45
C VAL A 57 1.02 -6.37 5.39
N SER A 58 -0.20 -5.99 4.98
CA SER A 58 -1.40 -6.23 5.78
C SER A 58 -1.66 -7.72 6.01
N LEU A 59 -1.45 -8.56 4.99
CA LEU A 59 -1.57 -10.02 5.14
C LEU A 59 -0.49 -10.59 6.07
N PHE A 60 0.73 -10.09 5.95
CA PHE A 60 1.82 -10.52 6.82
C PHE A 60 1.55 -10.20 8.29
N ILE A 61 1.05 -8.99 8.58
CA ILE A 61 0.64 -8.58 9.93
C ILE A 61 -0.50 -9.47 10.44
N GLU A 62 -1.54 -9.71 9.62
CA GLU A 62 -2.63 -10.62 10.01
C GLU A 62 -2.12 -12.04 10.29
N TRP A 63 -1.18 -12.55 9.50
CA TRP A 63 -0.58 -13.86 9.70
C TRP A 63 0.21 -13.96 11.01
N VAL A 64 1.04 -12.96 11.31
CA VAL A 64 1.81 -12.90 12.57
C VAL A 64 0.85 -12.85 13.77
N ASN A 65 -0.19 -12.02 13.71
CA ASN A 65 -1.18 -11.91 14.78
C ASN A 65 -1.94 -13.23 14.99
N SER A 66 -2.34 -13.92 13.91
CA SER A 66 -3.01 -15.22 14.01
C SER A 66 -2.14 -16.27 14.70
N LYS A 67 -0.83 -16.27 14.44
CA LYS A 67 0.11 -17.19 15.07
C LYS A 67 0.34 -16.86 16.56
N ALA A 68 0.36 -15.58 16.91
CA ALA A 68 0.46 -15.14 18.31
C ALA A 68 -0.77 -15.55 19.13
N GLU A 69 -1.98 -15.34 18.59
CA GLU A 69 -3.24 -15.74 19.24
C GLU A 69 -3.35 -17.27 19.41
N SER A 70 -2.89 -18.05 18.42
CA SER A 70 -2.84 -19.51 18.50
C SER A 70 -1.97 -19.98 19.66
N ASN A 71 -0.77 -19.40 19.82
CA ASN A 71 0.15 -19.79 20.87
C ASN A 71 -0.36 -19.40 22.27
N GLN A 72 -1.08 -18.28 22.39
CA GLN A 72 -1.68 -17.86 23.66
C GLN A 72 -2.80 -18.80 24.12
N LYS A 73 -3.62 -19.31 23.20
CA LYS A 73 -4.70 -20.28 23.54
C LYS A 73 -4.15 -21.61 24.06
N VAL A 74 -3.01 -22.06 23.56
CA VAL A 74 -2.36 -23.30 24.03
C VAL A 74 -1.85 -23.14 25.47
N LEU A 75 -1.34 -21.96 25.84
CA LEU A 75 -0.83 -21.68 27.19
C LEU A 75 -1.92 -21.49 28.24
N LEU A 76 -3.13 -21.06 27.86
CA LEU A 76 -4.26 -20.89 28.78
C LEU A 76 -5.04 -22.19 29.05
N HIS A 77 -4.76 -23.26 28.29
CA HIS A 77 -5.48 -24.52 28.37
C HIS A 77 -4.64 -25.69 28.91
N ASN A 78 -3.42 -25.39 29.39
CA ASN A 78 -2.53 -26.25 30.18
C ASN A 78 -2.42 -25.70 31.61
#